data_AF-A0A430JKJ5-F1
#
_entry.id   AF-A0A430JKJ5-F1
#
_cell.length_a   1.000
_cell.length_b   1.000
_cell.length_c   1.000
_cell.angle_alpha   90.00
_cell.angle_beta   90.00
_cell.angle_gamma   90.00
#
_symmetry.space_group_name_H-M   'P 1'
#
loop_
_entity.id
_entity.type
_entity.pdbx_description
1 polymer ?
#
loop_
_entity_poly.entity_id
_entity_poly.type
_entity_poly.pdbx_seq_one_letter_code
_entity_poly.pdbx_strand_id
1 'polypeptide(L)'
;MLKFKSPNLKFVTVLALVSIICTNGWASTVAAASVESMKALPNIIDSSGNTQQLLNRVTGNVYGSQTKNQIVREVVEQRTSKSKHFLLADGSYQAQISLKDVHYEDENGHWQDIKTDLIDEADLDVATVALSKASAKEVKQLAKDNKDKKSKNQLDRSQTSYRALQIPYDVKIPKQWKQG
;
A
#
# COMPACT_ATOMS: atom_id res chain seq x y z
N MET A 1 54.56 30.30 -3.53
CA MET A 1 55.13 29.61 -2.36
C MET A 1 54.00 28.81 -1.71
N LEU A 2 53.84 27.55 -2.11
CA LEU A 2 52.73 26.66 -1.73
C LEU A 2 53.11 25.88 -0.47
N LYS A 3 52.24 25.83 0.55
CA LYS A 3 52.37 24.91 1.68
C LYS A 3 51.12 24.04 1.78
N PHE A 4 51.25 22.82 1.28
CA PHE A 4 50.40 21.68 1.58
C PHE A 4 50.59 21.28 3.05
N LYS A 5 49.48 21.00 3.76
CA LYS A 5 49.52 20.33 5.06
C LYS A 5 48.39 19.30 5.12
N SER A 6 48.76 18.04 4.99
CA SER A 6 48.01 16.88 5.49
C SER A 6 48.83 16.22 6.61
N PRO A 7 48.16 15.58 7.57
CA PRO A 7 48.57 14.24 7.99
C PRO A 7 47.36 13.32 8.27
N ASN A 8 47.27 12.17 7.59
CA ASN A 8 47.59 10.81 8.07
C ASN A 8 46.46 10.15 8.88
N LEU A 9 46.00 8.94 8.51
CA LEU A 9 46.49 7.69 9.11
C LEU A 9 45.74 6.42 8.61
N LYS A 10 46.35 5.74 7.62
CA LYS A 10 46.64 4.29 7.47
C LYS A 10 45.53 3.20 7.56
N PHE A 11 45.80 2.12 6.81
CA PHE A 11 45.24 0.75 6.81
C PHE A 11 43.97 0.57 5.95
N VAL A 12 43.87 -0.28 4.92
CA VAL A 12 44.67 -1.40 4.39
C VAL A 12 44.25 -1.59 2.93
N THR A 13 45.21 -1.84 2.05
CA THR A 13 44.97 -2.40 0.72
C THR A 13 45.78 -3.68 0.59
N VAL A 14 45.19 -4.68 -0.08
CA VAL A 14 45.81 -5.87 -0.68
C VAL A 14 46.03 -7.08 0.24
N LEU A 15 45.17 -8.09 0.11
CA LEU A 15 45.64 -9.44 -0.22
C LEU A 15 44.55 -10.20 -0.99
N ALA A 16 44.85 -10.55 -2.22
CA ALA A 16 44.08 -11.47 -3.03
C ALA A 16 44.48 -12.92 -2.70
N LEU A 17 43.55 -13.84 -3.00
CA LEU A 17 43.73 -15.27 -3.26
C LEU A 17 44.06 -16.19 -2.06
N VAL A 18 43.13 -17.15 -1.85
CA VAL A 18 43.28 -18.59 -1.51
C VAL A 18 41.97 -18.97 -0.77
N SER A 19 40.92 -19.31 -1.51
CA SER A 19 40.53 -20.67 -1.94
C SER A 19 39.70 -21.43 -0.88
N ILE A 20 38.75 -22.21 -1.41
CA ILE A 20 38.23 -23.48 -0.87
C ILE A 20 36.85 -23.41 -0.17
N ILE A 21 35.86 -23.78 -0.98
CA ILE A 21 34.78 -24.75 -0.72
C ILE A 21 33.83 -24.46 0.45
N CYS A 22 32.59 -24.11 0.12
CA CYS A 22 31.39 -24.69 0.74
C CYS A 22 30.25 -24.64 -0.28
N THR A 23 30.35 -25.48 -1.30
CA THR A 23 29.18 -26.00 -2.02
C THR A 23 28.34 -26.79 -1.02
N ASN A 24 27.32 -26.17 -0.43
CA ASN A 24 26.31 -26.92 0.30
C ASN A 24 25.39 -27.57 -0.72
N GLY A 25 25.77 -28.80 -1.07
CA GLY A 25 24.97 -29.74 -1.83
C GLY A 25 23.69 -30.04 -1.08
N TRP A 26 22.56 -29.60 -1.65
CA TRP A 26 21.28 -30.19 -1.34
C TRP A 26 21.27 -31.57 -2.02
N ALA A 27 21.62 -32.58 -1.24
CA ALA A 27 21.47 -33.97 -1.63
C ALA A 27 19.97 -34.30 -1.62
N SER A 28 19.30 -34.07 -2.74
CA SER A 28 18.01 -34.71 -3.01
C SER A 28 18.30 -36.08 -3.60
N THR A 29 18.40 -37.07 -2.73
CA THR A 29 18.31 -38.48 -3.10
C THR A 29 16.89 -38.74 -3.61
N VAL A 30 16.72 -38.78 -4.94
CA VAL A 30 15.54 -39.41 -5.55
C VAL A 30 15.70 -40.91 -5.41
N ALA A 31 15.19 -41.45 -4.30
CA ALA A 31 14.96 -42.86 -4.15
C ALA A 31 13.96 -43.29 -5.23
N ALA A 32 14.43 -44.09 -6.18
CA ALA A 32 13.61 -44.86 -7.08
C ALA A 32 12.89 -45.94 -6.26
N ALA A 33 11.72 -45.60 -5.73
CA ALA A 33 10.78 -46.56 -5.17
C ALA A 33 9.92 -47.12 -6.32
N SER A 34 10.31 -48.32 -6.75
CA SER A 34 9.46 -49.43 -7.17
C SER A 34 8.02 -49.13 -7.63
N VAL A 35 7.78 -49.44 -8.90
CA VAL A 35 6.50 -49.89 -9.44
C VAL A 35 5.88 -50.93 -8.51
N GLU A 36 4.66 -50.68 -8.00
CA GLU A 36 3.58 -51.67 -7.95
C GLU A 36 2.31 -51.11 -7.28
N SER A 37 1.17 -51.61 -7.74
CA SER A 37 -0.18 -51.36 -7.23
C SER A 37 -0.92 -50.15 -7.83
N MET A 38 -1.08 -50.14 -9.15
CA MET A 38 -2.34 -49.65 -9.73
C MET A 38 -3.45 -50.64 -9.31
N LYS A 39 -3.98 -50.45 -8.10
CA LYS A 39 -5.25 -51.06 -7.71
C LYS A 39 -6.30 -50.62 -8.71
N ALA A 40 -6.95 -51.61 -9.32
CA ALA A 40 -8.04 -51.47 -10.25
C ALA A 40 -8.98 -50.34 -9.83
N LEU A 41 -9.21 -49.40 -10.75
CA LEU A 41 -10.32 -48.46 -10.62
C LEU A 41 -11.60 -49.29 -10.47
N PRO A 42 -12.46 -49.01 -9.48
CA PRO A 42 -13.77 -49.64 -9.44
C PRO A 42 -14.51 -49.25 -10.72
N ASN A 43 -14.86 -50.26 -11.51
CA ASN A 43 -15.70 -50.11 -12.68
C ASN A 43 -17.11 -49.73 -12.22
N ILE A 44 -17.37 -48.43 -12.03
CA ILE A 44 -18.71 -47.93 -11.74
C ILE A 44 -19.44 -47.78 -13.07
N ILE A 45 -19.86 -48.92 -13.64
CA ILE A 45 -20.91 -48.94 -14.66
C ILE A 45 -22.18 -49.34 -13.91
N ASP A 46 -22.90 -48.34 -13.43
CA ASP A 46 -24.34 -48.49 -13.24
C ASP A 46 -25.00 -48.25 -14.60
N SER A 47 -25.87 -49.18 -15.01
CA SER A 47 -26.48 -49.23 -16.34
C SER A 47 -27.59 -48.19 -16.56
N SER A 48 -27.56 -47.08 -15.81
CA SER A 48 -28.64 -46.09 -15.72
C SER A 48 -28.41 -44.79 -16.50
N GLY A 49 -27.39 -44.74 -17.38
CA GLY A 49 -27.31 -43.73 -18.45
C GLY A 49 -27.24 -42.27 -18.01
N ASN A 50 -26.89 -41.97 -16.75
CA ASN A 50 -26.87 -40.60 -16.23
C ASN A 50 -25.46 -40.15 -15.82
N THR A 51 -24.62 -39.91 -16.83
CA THR A 51 -23.23 -39.43 -16.68
C THR A 51 -23.14 -38.01 -16.09
N GLN A 52 -24.21 -37.21 -16.21
CA GLN A 52 -24.28 -35.83 -15.69
C GLN A 52 -24.28 -35.79 -14.15
N GLN A 53 -24.94 -36.75 -13.49
CA GLN A 53 -25.01 -36.78 -12.02
C GLN A 53 -23.71 -37.28 -11.36
N LEU A 54 -22.95 -38.13 -12.04
CA LEU A 54 -21.65 -38.62 -11.55
C LEU A 54 -20.56 -37.54 -11.66
N LEU A 55 -20.56 -36.75 -12.74
CA LEU A 55 -19.72 -35.55 -12.85
C LEU A 55 -19.97 -34.60 -11.69
N ASN A 56 -21.22 -34.32 -11.34
CA ASN A 56 -21.55 -33.45 -10.21
C ASN A 56 -21.17 -34.03 -8.84
N ARG A 57 -21.09 -35.35 -8.65
CA ARG A 57 -20.64 -35.96 -7.39
C ARG A 57 -19.11 -35.96 -7.25
N VAL A 58 -18.39 -36.11 -8.36
CA VAL A 58 -16.92 -36.10 -8.39
C VAL A 58 -16.37 -34.66 -8.42
N THR A 59 -17.05 -33.73 -9.09
CA THR A 59 -16.66 -32.31 -9.18
C THR A 59 -17.33 -31.42 -8.13
N GLY A 60 -18.48 -31.82 -7.59
CA GLY A 60 -19.25 -31.02 -6.62
C GLY A 60 -18.64 -30.89 -5.23
N ASN A 61 -17.61 -31.69 -4.93
CA ASN A 61 -16.84 -31.58 -3.68
C ASN A 61 -15.46 -30.89 -3.84
N VAL A 62 -15.13 -30.39 -5.05
CA VAL A 62 -13.83 -29.73 -5.32
C VAL A 62 -13.95 -28.21 -5.39
N TYR A 63 -15.17 -27.67 -5.58
CA TYR A 63 -15.40 -26.22 -5.42
C TYR A 63 -15.57 -25.92 -3.94
N GLY A 64 -14.44 -25.59 -3.30
CA GLY A 64 -14.36 -25.23 -1.89
C GLY A 64 -15.54 -24.38 -1.45
N SER A 65 -16.26 -24.91 -0.45
CA SER A 65 -17.19 -24.16 0.38
C SER A 65 -16.56 -22.79 0.66
N GLN A 66 -17.11 -21.75 0.04
CA GLN A 66 -16.75 -20.37 0.34
C GLN A 66 -17.31 -20.05 1.73
N THR A 67 -16.74 -20.68 2.77
CA THR A 67 -16.90 -20.18 4.13
C THR A 67 -16.34 -18.77 4.08
N LYS A 68 -17.24 -17.78 4.11
CA LYS A 68 -16.90 -16.37 4.13
C LYS A 68 -15.98 -16.15 5.33
N ASN A 69 -14.69 -16.23 5.06
CA ASN A 69 -13.66 -16.15 6.07
C ASN A 69 -13.71 -14.73 6.65
N GLN A 70 -13.86 -14.64 7.96
CA GLN A 70 -14.17 -13.37 8.61
C GLN A 70 -12.93 -12.49 8.66
N ILE A 71 -13.13 -11.20 8.39
CA ILE A 71 -12.08 -10.19 8.52
C ILE A 71 -11.81 -9.98 10.01
N VAL A 72 -10.56 -10.19 10.42
CA VAL A 72 -10.11 -9.98 11.80
C VAL A 72 -9.70 -8.53 11.99
N ARG A 73 -8.88 -7.99 11.07
CA ARG A 73 -8.41 -6.60 11.12
C ARG A 73 -7.98 -6.08 9.76
N GLU A 74 -7.98 -4.77 9.62
CA GLU A 74 -7.28 -4.08 8.53
C GLU A 74 -5.78 -4.02 8.83
N VAL A 75 -4.96 -4.21 7.79
CA VAL A 75 -3.50 -4.12 7.82
C VAL A 75 -3.12 -2.76 7.23
N VAL A 76 -3.18 -1.73 8.08
CA VAL A 76 -3.02 -0.31 7.70
C VAL A 76 -1.64 -0.06 7.09
N GLU A 77 -0.63 -0.80 7.53
CA GLU A 77 0.76 -0.69 7.04
C GLU A 77 0.90 -1.11 5.57
N GLN A 78 -0.04 -1.89 5.05
CA GLN A 78 -0.09 -2.32 3.65
C GLN A 78 -1.05 -1.46 2.81
N ARG A 79 -1.57 -0.34 3.32
CA ARG A 79 -2.35 0.58 2.50
C ARG A 79 -1.50 1.11 1.35
N THR A 80 -2.15 1.31 0.22
CA THR A 80 -1.60 2.04 -0.94
C THR A 80 -2.62 3.09 -1.38
N SER A 81 -2.28 3.99 -2.30
CA SER A 81 -3.23 4.97 -2.86
C SER A 81 -4.58 4.35 -3.27
N LYS A 82 -4.58 3.08 -3.72
CA LYS A 82 -5.75 2.42 -4.33
C LYS A 82 -6.18 1.13 -3.65
N SER A 83 -5.52 0.68 -2.58
CA SER A 83 -5.85 -0.60 -1.96
C SER A 83 -5.86 -0.60 -0.44
N LYS A 84 -6.74 -1.44 0.10
CA LYS A 84 -6.82 -1.84 1.51
C LYS A 84 -6.51 -3.33 1.63
N HIS A 85 -5.80 -3.71 2.67
CA HIS A 85 -5.47 -5.10 2.97
C HIS A 85 -6.08 -5.51 4.30
N PHE A 86 -6.59 -6.74 4.36
CA PHE A 86 -7.27 -7.28 5.52
C PHE A 86 -6.67 -8.64 5.88
N LEU A 87 -6.47 -8.87 7.17
CA LEU A 87 -6.10 -10.16 7.72
C LEU A 87 -7.38 -10.95 8.03
N LEU A 88 -7.45 -12.17 7.51
CA LEU A 88 -8.57 -13.07 7.71
C LEU A 88 -8.34 -14.03 8.90
N ALA A 89 -9.39 -14.71 9.36
CA ALA A 89 -9.34 -15.56 10.54
C ALA A 89 -8.46 -16.82 10.38
N ASP A 90 -8.25 -17.28 9.14
CA ASP A 90 -7.33 -18.37 8.80
C ASP A 90 -5.85 -17.92 8.67
N GLY A 91 -5.57 -16.64 8.87
CA GLY A 91 -4.23 -16.06 8.71
C GLY A 91 -3.87 -15.65 7.28
N SER A 92 -4.76 -15.86 6.30
CA SER A 92 -4.58 -15.38 4.93
C SER A 92 -4.91 -13.89 4.80
N TYR A 93 -4.52 -13.29 3.67
CA TYR A 93 -4.74 -11.88 3.37
C TYR A 93 -5.75 -11.69 2.24
N GLN A 94 -6.64 -10.71 2.40
CA GLN A 94 -7.54 -10.24 1.35
C GLN A 94 -7.20 -8.80 0.98
N ALA A 95 -7.02 -8.54 -0.32
CA ALA A 95 -6.81 -7.21 -0.86
C ALA A 95 -8.08 -6.68 -1.51
N GLN A 96 -8.49 -5.47 -1.14
CA GLN A 96 -9.52 -4.71 -1.83
C GLN A 96 -8.83 -3.65 -2.68
N ILE A 97 -8.95 -3.75 -3.99
CA ILE A 97 -8.31 -2.86 -4.96
C ILE A 97 -9.37 -1.99 -5.63
N SER A 98 -9.12 -0.69 -5.68
CA SER A 98 -9.97 0.32 -6.31
C SER A 98 -9.32 0.85 -7.59
N LEU A 99 -10.13 1.32 -8.53
CA LEU A 99 -9.62 1.95 -9.75
C LEU A 99 -9.13 3.39 -9.50
N LYS A 100 -9.80 4.08 -8.57
CA LYS A 100 -9.51 5.45 -8.15
C LYS A 100 -8.71 5.46 -6.85
N ASP A 101 -8.06 6.58 -6.58
CA ASP A 101 -7.42 6.80 -5.29
C ASP A 101 -8.48 6.85 -4.19
N VAL A 102 -8.22 6.10 -3.12
CA VAL A 102 -9.06 6.01 -1.92
C VAL A 102 -8.31 6.51 -0.68
N HIS A 103 -6.98 6.61 -0.77
CA HIS A 103 -6.12 7.16 0.27
C HIS A 103 -5.27 8.32 -0.25
N TYR A 104 -4.86 9.18 0.68
CA TYR A 104 -3.81 10.17 0.46
C TYR A 104 -2.63 9.90 1.39
N GLU A 105 -1.43 10.28 0.96
CA GLU A 105 -0.25 10.21 1.81
C GLU A 105 -0.19 11.48 2.68
N ASP A 106 -0.13 11.32 4.00
CA ASP A 106 0.09 12.44 4.92
C ASP A 106 1.56 12.88 4.95
N GLU A 107 1.85 13.96 5.68
CA GLU A 107 3.21 14.49 5.80
C GLU A 107 4.22 13.52 6.43
N ASN A 108 3.74 12.53 7.18
CA ASN A 108 4.56 11.53 7.85
C ASN A 108 4.75 10.27 6.98
N GLY A 109 4.14 10.22 5.80
CA GLY A 109 4.20 9.08 4.88
C GLY A 109 3.16 7.99 5.18
N HIS A 110 2.16 8.26 6.03
CA HIS A 110 1.09 7.30 6.28
C HIS A 110 -0.09 7.50 5.33
N TRP A 111 -0.74 6.40 4.97
CA TRP A 111 -1.92 6.41 4.11
C TRP A 111 -3.20 6.62 4.92
N GLN A 112 -3.83 7.76 4.68
CA GLN A 112 -5.06 8.19 5.32
C GLN A 112 -6.24 8.11 4.34
N ASP A 113 -7.44 7.86 4.85
CA ASP A 113 -8.66 7.86 4.03
C ASP A 113 -8.96 9.27 3.48
N ILE A 114 -9.35 9.33 2.21
CA ILE A 114 -9.71 10.59 1.56
C ILE A 114 -10.97 11.20 2.21
N LYS A 115 -10.90 12.50 2.51
CA LYS A 115 -12.05 13.32 2.90
C LYS A 115 -12.19 14.49 1.96
N THR A 116 -13.41 14.70 1.45
CA THR A 116 -13.73 15.73 0.46
C THR A 116 -14.22 17.04 1.11
N ASP A 117 -13.86 17.25 2.37
CA ASP A 117 -14.24 18.45 3.10
C ASP A 117 -13.47 19.66 2.55
N LEU A 118 -14.20 20.75 2.30
CA LEU A 118 -13.65 22.00 1.82
C LEU A 118 -13.48 22.95 2.99
N ILE A 119 -12.26 23.46 3.15
CA ILE A 119 -11.88 24.40 4.21
C ILE A 119 -11.55 25.75 3.56
N ASP A 120 -12.03 26.83 4.18
CA ASP A 120 -11.69 28.19 3.79
C ASP A 120 -10.24 28.49 4.15
N GLU A 121 -9.43 28.94 3.19
CA GLU A 121 -8.05 29.37 3.42
C GLU A 121 -7.95 30.44 4.52
N ALA A 122 -8.97 31.30 4.66
CA ALA A 122 -8.99 32.36 5.68
C ALA A 122 -9.07 31.83 7.12
N ASP A 123 -9.68 30.66 7.31
CA ASP A 123 -9.91 30.02 8.61
C ASP A 123 -9.03 28.77 8.80
N LEU A 124 -8.02 28.62 7.94
CA LEU A 124 -7.09 27.50 7.95
C LEU A 124 -6.19 27.53 9.20
N ASP A 125 -6.35 26.52 10.05
CA ASP A 125 -5.45 26.22 11.17
C ASP A 125 -4.79 24.85 10.98
N VAL A 126 -3.50 24.87 10.65
CA VAL A 126 -2.68 23.69 10.32
C VAL A 126 -2.56 22.71 11.49
N ALA A 127 -2.75 23.16 12.74
CA ALA A 127 -2.58 22.29 13.90
C ALA A 127 -3.69 21.22 14.05
N THR A 128 -4.83 21.40 13.37
CA THR A 128 -6.05 20.62 13.67
C THR A 128 -6.27 19.44 12.71
N VAL A 129 -5.70 19.46 11.51
CA VAL A 129 -6.03 18.51 10.44
C VAL A 129 -4.77 17.90 9.82
N ALA A 130 -4.80 16.58 9.61
CA ALA A 130 -3.74 15.88 8.89
C ALA A 130 -3.70 16.35 7.42
N LEU A 131 -2.59 16.97 7.03
CA LEU A 131 -2.42 17.51 5.67
C LEU A 131 -1.93 16.44 4.71
N SER A 132 -2.43 16.51 3.48
CA SER A 132 -1.85 15.79 2.36
C SER A 132 -0.46 16.29 2.04
N LYS A 133 0.47 15.37 1.83
CA LYS A 133 1.85 15.67 1.42
C LYS A 133 1.93 16.53 0.16
N ALA A 134 0.96 16.39 -0.76
CA ALA A 134 0.91 17.15 -2.01
C ALA A 134 0.71 18.66 -1.79
N SER A 135 -0.13 19.06 -0.82
CA SER A 135 -0.48 20.46 -0.56
C SER A 135 0.15 21.02 0.72
N ALA A 136 0.74 20.18 1.56
CA ALA A 136 1.24 20.53 2.88
C ALA A 136 2.18 21.76 2.91
N LYS A 137 3.12 21.84 1.97
CA LYS A 137 4.08 22.96 1.92
C LYS A 137 3.37 24.29 1.68
N GLU A 138 2.47 24.33 0.71
CA GLU A 138 1.73 25.55 0.35
C GLU A 138 0.75 25.93 1.45
N VAL A 139 -0.01 24.98 1.97
CA VAL A 139 -0.96 25.15 3.06
C VAL A 139 -0.28 25.70 4.32
N LYS A 140 0.92 25.19 4.66
CA LYS A 140 1.72 25.70 5.78
C LYS A 140 2.19 27.14 5.58
N GLN A 141 2.63 27.49 4.37
CA GLN A 141 3.05 28.85 4.07
C GLN A 141 1.85 29.80 4.13
N LEU A 142 0.75 29.41 3.50
CA LEU A 142 -0.48 30.18 3.47
C LEU A 142 -1.06 30.42 4.87
N ALA A 143 -1.04 29.41 5.75
CA ALA A 143 -1.51 29.57 7.12
C ALA A 143 -0.67 30.58 7.91
N LYS A 144 0.65 30.62 7.68
CA LYS A 144 1.53 31.65 8.27
C LYS A 144 1.20 33.03 7.73
N ASP A 145 1.10 33.17 6.41
CA ASP A 145 0.80 34.44 5.75
C ASP A 145 -0.58 34.98 6.17
N ASN A 146 -1.57 34.10 6.28
CA ASN A 146 -2.93 34.46 6.71
C ASN A 146 -2.96 34.84 8.20
N LYS A 147 -2.18 34.16 9.05
CA LYS A 147 -2.02 34.55 10.46
C LYS A 147 -1.43 35.97 10.57
N ASP A 148 -0.40 36.27 9.78
CA ASP A 148 0.22 37.59 9.75
C ASP A 148 -0.75 38.67 9.23
N LYS A 149 -1.45 38.41 8.13
CA LYS A 149 -2.47 39.32 7.58
C LYS A 149 -3.64 39.53 8.54
N LYS A 150 -4.08 38.47 9.22
CA LYS A 150 -5.16 38.53 10.24
C LYS A 150 -4.73 39.39 11.42
N SER A 151 -3.49 39.26 11.89
CA SER A 151 -2.95 40.10 12.97
C SER A 151 -2.90 41.60 12.63
N LYS A 152 -2.75 41.92 11.34
CA LYS A 152 -2.75 43.29 10.80
C LYS A 152 -4.13 43.78 10.35
N ASN A 153 -5.18 42.98 10.53
CA ASN A 153 -6.53 43.23 10.00
C ASN A 153 -6.57 43.50 8.48
N GLN A 154 -5.68 42.85 7.73
CA GLN A 154 -5.50 42.99 6.27
C GLN A 154 -5.95 41.74 5.50
N LEU A 155 -6.63 40.79 6.14
CA LEU A 155 -7.08 39.57 5.50
C LEU A 155 -8.43 39.78 4.83
N ASP A 156 -8.44 39.82 3.49
CA ASP A 156 -9.68 39.85 2.72
C ASP A 156 -10.18 38.43 2.43
N ARG A 157 -11.25 38.03 3.13
CA ARG A 157 -11.90 36.72 2.98
C ARG A 157 -12.58 36.52 1.61
N SER A 158 -12.84 37.60 0.87
CA SER A 158 -13.43 37.50 -0.47
C SER A 158 -12.41 37.04 -1.52
N GLN A 159 -11.12 37.27 -1.27
CA GLN A 159 -10.01 36.93 -2.17
C GLN A 159 -9.37 35.56 -1.87
N THR A 160 -9.78 34.92 -0.78
CA THR A 160 -9.33 33.56 -0.41
C THR A 160 -10.13 32.48 -1.15
N SER A 161 -9.58 31.28 -1.24
CA SER A 161 -10.22 30.12 -1.87
C SER A 161 -10.64 29.05 -0.87
N TYR A 162 -11.43 28.09 -1.33
CA TYR A 162 -11.64 26.83 -0.61
C TYR A 162 -10.58 25.81 -1.03
N ARG A 163 -10.08 25.02 -0.09
CA ARG A 163 -9.16 23.92 -0.36
C ARG A 163 -9.64 22.61 0.27
N ALA A 164 -9.36 21.52 -0.42
CA ALA A 164 -9.47 20.19 0.15
C ALA A 164 -8.07 19.76 0.65
N LEU A 165 -7.93 19.56 1.96
CA LEU A 165 -6.63 19.26 2.58
C LEU A 165 -6.30 17.77 2.63
N GLN A 166 -7.31 16.90 2.51
CA GLN A 166 -7.24 15.46 2.81
C GLN A 166 -7.48 14.61 1.55
N ILE A 167 -6.83 15.00 0.46
CA ILE A 167 -6.90 14.38 -0.86
C ILE A 167 -5.49 14.28 -1.48
N PRO A 168 -5.26 13.37 -2.45
CA PRO A 168 -3.91 13.14 -2.99
C PRO A 168 -3.42 14.19 -4.01
N TYR A 169 -4.17 15.28 -4.20
CA TYR A 169 -3.86 16.36 -5.13
C TYR A 169 -4.19 17.71 -4.48
N ASP A 170 -3.59 18.79 -4.97
CA ASP A 170 -3.93 20.13 -4.49
C ASP A 170 -5.17 20.66 -5.25
N VAL A 171 -6.27 20.82 -4.53
CA VAL A 171 -7.52 21.39 -5.07
C VAL A 171 -7.74 22.74 -4.44
N LYS A 172 -7.90 23.73 -5.31
CA LYS A 172 -8.24 25.09 -4.96
C LYS A 172 -9.46 25.52 -5.75
N ILE A 173 -10.47 26.02 -5.05
CA ILE A 173 -11.71 26.51 -5.64
C ILE A 173 -11.86 27.99 -5.27
N PRO A 174 -11.74 28.92 -6.23
CA PRO A 174 -11.88 30.35 -5.94
C PRO A 174 -13.31 30.67 -5.51
N LYS A 175 -13.46 31.61 -4.56
CA LYS A 175 -14.79 32.11 -4.16
C LYS A 175 -15.41 33.02 -5.22
N GLN A 176 -14.58 33.70 -6.00
CA GLN A 176 -15.00 34.62 -7.05
C GLN A 176 -14.82 34.01 -8.43
N TRP A 177 -15.85 34.14 -9.27
CA TRP A 177 -15.89 33.57 -10.62
C TRP A 177 -14.87 34.24 -11.56
N LYS A 178 -14.43 35.47 -11.24
CA LYS A 178 -13.44 36.21 -12.02
C LYS A 178 -12.00 35.71 -11.83
N GLN A 179 -11.78 34.74 -10.94
CA GLN A 179 -10.45 34.25 -10.53
C GLN A 179 -10.15 32.82 -11.01
N GLY A 180 -10.98 32.25 -11.90
CA GLY A 180 -10.87 30.88 -12.41
C GLY A 180 -10.38 30.77 -13.85
#